data_AF-A0A4P7AKC7-F1
#
_entry.id   AF-A0A4P7AKC7-F1
#
_cell.length_a   1.000
_cell.length_b   1.000
_cell.length_c   1.000
_cell.angle_alpha   90.00
_cell.angle_beta   90.00
_cell.angle_gamma   90.00
#
_symmetry.space_group_name_H-M   'P 1'
#
loop_
_entity.id
_entity.type
_entity.pdbx_description
1 polymer ?
#
loop_
_entity_poly.entity_id
_entity_poly.type
_entity_poly.pdbx_seq_one_letter_code
_entity_poly.pdbx_strand_id
1 'polypeptide(L)'
;MYKQDYSKYLNNNGKGKRTKKDILKKIWAWIKISLFIFVMISILWGCVQMYTKGYTINQVSDMAGNKVYAPGVAFEFIIKSLNDFGSKTHWFSTDKDGVFYEYQLKVITNWAEAFTVTASPFYGFFVYPLAYLLTAFIRAFSGTTDGFLDPTKSNYGVSVIFAILLTSIIVRLIVLSFTLKTQMNQEKMTSLQGKQAEIQQKYKGSNDPQAKQKQQMELMALYKKEGISPISSIATSFLSMPFLFAMFTVVRATHALKTATVGEVTLTEQPWTQIKEGNWIYLALIAVYLPMQVLSMFMPMILNAFKKKKHLESEQQRKAKKKTLIFQLIFIGVFIFIVSTVASGVAIYWIFSSTLQIAQTILFHYLKESKSKRALKKREKIRAAKVKKIEKNNEKNVKAK
;
A
#
# COMPACT_ATOMS: atom_id res chain seq x y z
N MET A 1 -23.30 -18.32 29.90
CA MET A 1 -23.56 -18.59 28.47
C MET A 1 -24.64 -17.60 28.02
N TYR A 2 -24.28 -16.44 27.45
CA TYR A 2 -25.25 -15.41 27.05
C TYR A 2 -25.72 -15.69 25.62
N LYS A 3 -26.91 -16.30 25.44
CA LYS A 3 -27.60 -16.32 24.14
C LYS A 3 -28.08 -14.90 23.82
N GLN A 4 -27.27 -14.11 23.14
CA GLN A 4 -27.72 -12.82 22.59
C GLN A 4 -28.47 -13.10 21.28
N ASP A 5 -29.77 -12.83 21.26
CA ASP A 5 -30.58 -12.89 20.05
C ASP A 5 -30.21 -11.71 19.11
N TYR A 6 -29.83 -12.04 17.87
CA TYR A 6 -29.44 -11.09 16.84
C TYR A 6 -30.60 -10.70 15.91
N SER A 7 -31.77 -11.33 16.06
CA SER A 7 -32.99 -11.09 15.26
C SER A 7 -33.39 -9.60 15.19
N LYS A 8 -33.24 -8.88 16.30
CA LYS A 8 -33.56 -7.45 16.43
C LYS A 8 -32.79 -6.53 15.47
N TYR A 9 -31.62 -6.95 14.97
CA TYR A 9 -30.80 -6.15 14.04
C TYR A 9 -31.11 -6.43 12.56
N LEU A 10 -31.81 -7.52 12.28
CA LEU A 10 -32.31 -7.87 10.95
C LEU A 10 -33.58 -7.05 10.61
N ASN A 11 -34.41 -6.74 11.60
CA ASN A 11 -35.72 -6.11 11.41
C ASN A 11 -35.80 -4.60 11.67
N ASN A 12 -34.68 -3.91 11.90
CA ASN A 12 -34.72 -2.49 12.23
C ASN A 12 -34.82 -1.60 10.96
N ASN A 13 -35.99 -1.61 10.32
CA ASN A 13 -36.46 -0.58 9.39
C ASN A 13 -37.15 0.53 10.19
N GLY A 14 -36.43 1.18 11.11
CA GLY A 14 -36.95 2.28 11.92
C GLY A 14 -37.21 3.52 11.08
N LYS A 15 -38.47 3.74 10.70
CA LYS A 15 -39.01 4.98 10.11
C LYS A 15 -39.06 6.08 11.19
N GLY A 16 -37.93 6.70 11.52
CA GLY A 16 -37.88 7.94 12.31
C GLY A 16 -37.71 9.16 11.39
N LYS A 17 -38.36 10.29 11.72
CA LYS A 17 -38.22 11.57 10.99
C LYS A 17 -36.73 11.92 10.84
N ARG A 18 -36.24 11.95 9.60
CA ARG A 18 -34.82 12.19 9.27
C ARG A 18 -34.42 13.60 9.68
N THR A 19 -33.43 13.74 10.55
CA THR A 19 -32.93 15.07 10.95
C THR A 19 -32.03 15.67 9.87
N LYS A 20 -31.86 17.01 9.82
CA LYS A 20 -30.89 17.66 8.91
C LYS A 20 -29.47 17.08 9.06
N LYS A 21 -29.09 16.65 10.27
CA LYS A 21 -27.82 15.96 10.56
C LYS A 21 -27.72 14.59 9.88
N ASP A 22 -28.82 13.85 9.74
CA ASP A 22 -28.84 12.54 9.07
C ASP A 22 -28.71 12.70 7.55
N ILE A 23 -29.30 13.75 6.98
CA ILE A 23 -29.14 14.11 5.56
C ILE A 23 -27.69 14.50 5.28
N LEU A 24 -27.10 15.38 6.11
CA LEU A 24 -25.70 15.80 5.97
C LEU A 24 -24.73 14.61 6.06
N LYS A 25 -24.96 13.69 7.00
CA LYS A 25 -24.18 12.44 7.11
C LYS A 25 -24.29 11.58 5.86
N LYS A 26 -25.48 11.46 5.27
CA LYS A 26 -25.69 10.72 4.02
C LYS A 26 -24.98 11.37 2.84
N ILE A 27 -25.09 12.69 2.70
CA ILE A 27 -24.37 13.46 1.67
C ILE A 27 -22.87 13.23 1.82
N TRP A 28 -22.33 13.36 3.03
CA TRP A 28 -20.91 13.16 3.27
C TRP A 28 -20.45 11.70 3.04
N ALA A 29 -21.31 10.72 3.32
CA ALA A 29 -21.05 9.33 2.97
C ALA A 29 -21.00 9.12 1.45
N TRP A 30 -21.93 9.71 0.70
CA TRP A 30 -21.94 9.67 -0.77
C TRP A 30 -20.74 10.39 -1.38
N ILE A 31 -20.35 11.54 -0.85
CA ILE A 31 -19.13 12.26 -1.27
C ILE A 31 -17.91 11.36 -1.11
N LYS A 32 -17.76 10.66 0.02
CA LYS A 32 -16.65 9.73 0.23
C LYS A 32 -16.65 8.56 -0.73
N ILE A 33 -17.82 7.97 -0.98
CA ILE A 33 -17.95 6.85 -1.92
C ILE A 33 -17.61 7.32 -3.33
N SER A 34 -18.16 8.46 -3.76
CA SER A 34 -17.86 9.07 -5.05
C SER A 34 -16.37 9.37 -5.20
N LEU A 35 -15.73 9.96 -4.19
CA LEU A 35 -14.29 10.25 -4.20
C LEU A 35 -13.46 8.96 -4.24
N PHE A 36 -13.85 7.92 -3.50
CA PHE A 36 -13.18 6.62 -3.55
C PHE A 36 -13.30 5.97 -4.93
N ILE A 37 -14.49 5.99 -5.54
CA ILE A 37 -14.72 5.46 -6.89
C ILE A 37 -13.94 6.27 -7.92
N PHE A 38 -13.95 7.61 -7.83
CA PHE A 38 -13.19 8.48 -8.71
C PHE A 38 -11.68 8.18 -8.66
N VAL A 39 -11.12 8.07 -7.45
CA VAL A 39 -9.71 7.69 -7.25
C VAL A 39 -9.45 6.31 -7.86
N MET A 40 -10.32 5.33 -7.61
CA MET A 40 -10.19 3.97 -8.15
C MET A 40 -10.22 3.93 -9.68
N ILE A 41 -11.17 4.61 -10.31
CA ILE A 41 -11.27 4.69 -11.78
C ILE A 41 -10.05 5.41 -12.34
N SER A 42 -9.64 6.52 -11.72
CA SER A 42 -8.45 7.26 -12.13
C SER A 42 -7.20 6.37 -12.12
N ILE A 43 -7.02 5.57 -11.07
CA ILE A 43 -5.90 4.63 -10.96
C ILE A 43 -5.98 3.56 -12.02
N LEU A 44 -7.12 2.87 -12.15
CA LEU A 44 -7.27 1.81 -13.15
C LEU A 44 -7.03 2.33 -14.57
N TRP A 45 -7.54 3.53 -14.87
CA TRP A 45 -7.29 4.24 -16.12
C TRP A 45 -5.80 4.51 -16.31
N GLY A 46 -5.15 5.13 -15.32
CA GLY A 46 -3.71 5.40 -15.35
C GLY A 46 -2.83 4.16 -15.46
N CYS A 47 -3.20 3.06 -14.78
CA CYS A 47 -2.52 1.77 -14.84
C CYS A 47 -2.53 1.22 -16.26
N VAL A 48 -3.71 1.12 -16.89
CA VAL A 48 -3.84 0.61 -18.27
C VAL A 48 -3.10 1.53 -19.23
N GLN A 49 -3.32 2.83 -19.09
CA GLN A 49 -2.71 3.85 -19.93
C GLN A 49 -1.19 3.80 -19.94
N MET A 50 -0.57 3.59 -18.77
CA MET A 50 0.88 3.50 -18.63
C MET A 50 1.50 2.30 -19.38
N TYR A 51 0.71 1.29 -19.81
CA TYR A 51 1.19 0.20 -20.64
C TYR A 51 0.90 0.38 -22.14
N THR A 52 0.24 1.48 -22.53
CA THR A 52 -0.03 1.78 -23.94
C THR A 52 1.19 2.41 -24.63
N LYS A 53 1.33 2.18 -25.94
CA LYS A 53 2.52 2.57 -26.73
C LYS A 53 2.88 4.07 -26.66
N GLY A 54 1.91 4.95 -26.41
CA GLY A 54 2.14 6.41 -26.31
C GLY A 54 2.49 6.93 -24.91
N TYR A 55 2.68 6.03 -23.94
CA TYR A 55 2.98 6.31 -22.54
C TYR A 55 4.07 5.39 -21.97
N THR A 56 4.56 4.45 -22.79
CA THR A 56 5.58 3.46 -22.42
C THR A 56 6.89 3.77 -23.13
N ILE A 57 7.96 3.84 -22.36
CA ILE A 57 9.32 3.75 -22.91
C ILE A 57 9.58 2.26 -23.17
N ASN A 58 9.42 1.81 -24.41
CA ASN A 58 9.64 0.42 -24.85
C ASN A 58 10.69 0.39 -25.96
N GLN A 59 11.63 -0.57 -25.97
CA GLN A 59 12.43 -0.80 -27.18
C GLN A 59 11.52 -1.38 -28.29
N VAL A 60 11.54 -0.75 -29.45
CA VAL A 60 10.85 -1.10 -30.69
C VAL A 60 11.90 -1.17 -31.77
N SER A 61 11.90 -2.22 -32.59
CA SER A 61 12.74 -2.22 -33.78
C SER A 61 12.17 -1.25 -34.81
N ASP A 62 13.01 -0.35 -35.34
CA ASP A 62 12.64 0.48 -36.49
C ASP A 62 12.53 -0.36 -37.77
N MET A 63 12.16 0.25 -38.89
CA MET A 63 12.05 -0.43 -40.19
C MET A 63 13.41 -0.91 -40.75
N ALA A 64 14.52 -0.55 -40.10
CA ALA A 64 15.87 -1.02 -40.40
C ALA A 64 16.37 -2.09 -39.40
N GLY A 65 15.56 -2.48 -38.42
CA GLY A 65 15.87 -3.52 -37.43
C GLY A 65 16.55 -3.03 -36.14
N ASN A 66 16.85 -1.73 -36.00
CA ASN A 66 17.56 -1.18 -34.84
C ASN A 66 16.67 -1.03 -33.62
N LYS A 67 17.18 -1.29 -32.40
CA LYS A 67 16.41 -1.19 -31.15
C LYS A 67 16.25 0.28 -30.69
N VAL A 68 15.13 0.92 -31.03
CA VAL A 68 14.81 2.32 -30.65
C VAL A 68 13.83 2.35 -29.47
N TYR A 69 13.94 3.25 -28.50
CA TYR A 69 12.95 3.36 -27.41
C TYR A 69 11.75 4.26 -27.81
N ALA A 70 10.52 3.81 -27.59
CA ALA A 70 9.28 4.55 -27.87
C ALA A 70 9.03 5.72 -26.90
N PRO A 71 8.23 6.73 -27.31
CA PRO A 71 7.91 7.89 -26.49
C PRO A 71 7.19 7.60 -25.17
N GLY A 72 7.76 8.12 -24.08
CA GLY A 72 7.15 8.14 -22.75
C GLY A 72 6.76 9.54 -22.30
N VAL A 73 5.95 9.60 -21.24
CA VAL A 73 5.70 10.85 -20.50
C VAL A 73 6.97 11.22 -19.73
N ALA A 74 7.42 12.46 -19.87
CA ALA A 74 8.53 13.01 -19.11
C ALA A 74 8.13 14.34 -18.48
N PHE A 75 8.82 14.75 -17.42
CA PHE A 75 8.51 15.99 -16.73
C PHE A 75 9.64 17.00 -16.96
N GLU A 76 9.30 18.19 -17.42
CA GLU A 76 10.28 19.21 -17.83
C GLU A 76 11.21 19.59 -16.68
N PHE A 77 10.70 19.70 -15.45
CA PHE A 77 11.52 20.01 -14.27
C PHE A 77 12.57 18.94 -13.96
N ILE A 78 12.35 17.69 -14.39
CA ILE A 78 13.33 16.60 -14.28
C ILE A 78 14.40 16.76 -15.35
N ILE A 79 14.00 17.05 -16.59
CA ILE A 79 14.93 17.23 -17.71
C ILE A 79 15.83 18.45 -17.41
N LYS A 80 15.22 19.60 -17.12
CA LYS A 80 15.89 20.81 -16.63
C LYS A 80 16.77 20.57 -15.41
N SER A 81 16.46 19.58 -14.58
CA SER A 81 17.30 19.33 -13.40
C SER A 81 18.69 18.85 -13.76
N LEU A 82 18.95 18.30 -14.95
CA LEU A 82 20.25 17.73 -15.34
C LEU A 82 21.05 18.60 -16.33
N ASN A 83 20.72 19.89 -16.42
CA ASN A 83 21.23 20.79 -17.46
C ASN A 83 20.86 20.34 -18.89
N ASP A 84 19.87 19.44 -19.01
CA ASP A 84 19.31 19.05 -20.28
C ASP A 84 18.21 20.07 -20.62
N PHE A 85 18.54 21.02 -21.48
CA PHE A 85 17.57 22.01 -21.99
C PHE A 85 16.84 21.44 -23.20
N GLY A 86 16.19 20.30 -23.01
CA GLY A 86 15.38 19.66 -24.04
C GLY A 86 13.95 20.17 -24.05
N SER A 87 13.66 21.23 -24.83
CA SER A 87 12.33 21.47 -25.40
C SER A 87 11.96 20.44 -26.48
N LYS A 88 12.88 19.54 -26.80
CA LYS A 88 12.67 18.57 -27.85
C LYS A 88 11.70 17.54 -27.34
N THR A 89 10.58 17.43 -28.04
CA THR A 89 9.74 16.24 -28.12
C THR A 89 10.54 14.99 -28.55
N HIS A 90 11.88 14.98 -28.47
CA HIS A 90 12.87 14.07 -29.04
C HIS A 90 14.15 14.07 -28.16
N TRP A 91 14.58 12.93 -27.62
CA TRP A 91 15.91 12.71 -27.02
C TRP A 91 16.80 11.98 -28.04
N PHE A 92 18.13 12.12 -27.96
CA PHE A 92 19.06 11.37 -28.82
C PHE A 92 20.09 10.60 -28.01
N SER A 93 20.36 9.34 -28.36
CA SER A 93 21.44 8.53 -27.78
C SER A 93 22.21 7.84 -28.88
N THR A 94 23.50 7.60 -28.63
CA THR A 94 24.39 6.87 -29.53
C THR A 94 24.76 5.55 -28.87
N ASP A 95 24.57 4.42 -29.56
CA ASP A 95 24.98 3.11 -29.06
C ASP A 95 26.50 2.92 -29.23
N LYS A 96 27.06 1.84 -28.66
CA LYS A 96 28.49 1.50 -28.70
C LYS A 96 29.07 1.39 -30.13
N ASP A 97 28.20 1.19 -31.11
CA ASP A 97 28.54 1.09 -32.54
C ASP A 97 28.38 2.42 -33.31
N GLY A 98 28.09 3.54 -32.63
CA GLY A 98 28.01 4.87 -33.26
C GLY A 98 26.66 5.21 -33.91
N VAL A 99 25.65 4.36 -33.78
CA VAL A 99 24.30 4.57 -34.36
C VAL A 99 23.49 5.56 -33.52
N PHE A 100 22.91 6.59 -34.16
CA PHE A 100 22.06 7.61 -33.53
C PHE A 100 20.60 7.16 -33.41
N TYR A 101 20.03 7.27 -32.22
CA TYR A 101 18.63 6.96 -31.92
C TYR A 101 17.88 8.24 -31.54
N GLU A 102 16.66 8.42 -32.05
CA GLU A 102 15.76 9.54 -31.71
C GLU A 102 14.55 9.04 -30.90
N TYR A 103 14.23 9.73 -29.80
CA TYR A 103 13.25 9.29 -28.80
C TYR A 103 12.16 10.32 -28.57
N GLN A 104 10.94 10.12 -29.07
CA GLN A 104 9.92 11.14 -28.83
C GLN A 104 9.58 11.30 -27.33
N LEU A 105 9.21 12.48 -26.83
CA LEU A 105 8.83 12.70 -25.42
C LEU A 105 7.54 13.52 -25.32
N LYS A 106 6.58 13.03 -24.52
CA LYS A 106 5.44 13.84 -24.06
C LYS A 106 5.85 14.59 -22.81
N VAL A 107 6.37 15.79 -22.98
CA VAL A 107 6.88 16.61 -21.88
C VAL A 107 5.71 17.30 -21.16
N ILE A 108 5.66 17.15 -19.84
CA ILE A 108 4.76 17.87 -18.93
C ILE A 108 5.56 18.99 -18.29
N THR A 109 5.21 20.24 -18.55
CA THR A 109 5.93 21.41 -18.01
C THR A 109 5.38 21.84 -16.66
N ASN A 110 4.07 21.71 -16.46
CA ASN A 110 3.38 22.19 -15.26
C ASN A 110 2.31 21.20 -14.78
N TRP A 111 1.77 21.46 -13.60
CA TRP A 111 0.80 20.56 -12.98
C TRP A 111 -0.51 20.42 -13.78
N ALA A 112 -0.95 21.47 -14.47
CA ALA A 112 -2.17 21.41 -15.29
C ALA A 112 -1.98 20.52 -16.53
N GLU A 113 -0.81 20.59 -17.16
CA GLU A 113 -0.42 19.72 -18.28
C GLU A 113 -0.37 18.25 -17.91
N ALA A 114 -0.10 17.93 -16.64
CA ALA A 114 -0.17 16.56 -16.17
C ALA A 114 -1.58 15.95 -16.35
N PHE A 115 -2.63 16.77 -16.36
CA PHE A 115 -4.00 16.32 -16.64
C PHE A 115 -4.32 16.33 -18.14
N THR A 116 -3.92 17.36 -18.87
CA THR A 116 -4.33 17.57 -20.27
C THR A 116 -3.49 16.78 -21.26
N VAL A 117 -2.16 16.77 -21.12
CA VAL A 117 -1.22 16.05 -22.02
C VAL A 117 -1.40 14.54 -21.88
N THR A 118 -1.70 14.08 -20.67
CA THR A 118 -1.93 12.66 -20.41
C THR A 118 -3.39 12.28 -20.44
N ALA A 119 -4.35 13.21 -20.50
CA ALA A 119 -5.77 12.93 -20.32
C ALA A 119 -6.07 12.02 -19.10
N SER A 120 -5.31 12.18 -18.02
CA SER A 120 -5.28 11.23 -16.89
C SER A 120 -5.25 11.94 -15.54
N PRO A 121 -6.33 11.84 -14.75
CA PRO A 121 -6.31 12.35 -13.37
C PRO A 121 -5.24 11.68 -12.52
N PHE A 122 -4.82 10.46 -12.85
CA PHE A 122 -3.78 9.74 -12.14
C PHE A 122 -2.42 10.44 -12.24
N TYR A 123 -2.05 10.91 -13.44
CA TYR A 123 -0.79 11.63 -13.64
C TYR A 123 -0.78 12.96 -12.90
N GLY A 124 -1.88 13.71 -12.94
CA GLY A 124 -1.99 14.97 -12.22
C GLY A 124 -2.02 14.82 -10.70
N PHE A 125 -2.82 13.91 -10.15
CA PHE A 125 -2.97 13.81 -8.69
C PHE A 125 -1.90 12.97 -7.99
N PHE A 126 -1.28 11.99 -8.67
CA PHE A 126 -0.35 11.05 -8.04
C PHE A 126 1.06 11.10 -8.63
N VAL A 127 1.20 11.06 -9.96
CA VAL A 127 2.52 10.94 -10.59
C VAL A 127 3.30 12.25 -10.52
N TYR A 128 2.71 13.37 -10.94
CA TYR A 128 3.38 14.67 -10.99
C TYR A 128 3.87 15.15 -9.61
N PRO A 129 3.05 15.14 -8.54
CA PRO A 129 3.51 15.58 -7.23
C PRO A 129 4.62 14.68 -6.68
N LEU A 130 4.55 13.38 -6.95
CA LEU A 130 5.56 12.42 -6.52
C LEU A 130 6.87 12.59 -7.29
N ALA A 131 6.81 12.82 -8.60
CA ALA A 131 7.97 13.14 -9.44
C ALA A 131 8.65 14.42 -8.95
N TYR A 132 7.87 15.47 -8.70
CA TYR A 132 8.37 16.74 -8.20
C TYR A 132 9.08 16.58 -6.85
N LEU A 133 8.44 15.86 -5.92
CA LEU A 133 9.00 15.56 -4.60
C LEU A 133 10.31 14.77 -4.70
N LEU A 134 10.34 13.72 -5.53
CA LEU A 134 11.53 12.89 -5.73
C LEU A 134 12.69 13.72 -6.27
N THR A 135 12.46 14.52 -7.33
CA THR A 135 13.50 15.38 -7.92
C THR A 135 13.98 16.45 -6.95
N ALA A 136 13.09 17.01 -6.13
CA ALA A 136 13.48 17.96 -5.09
C ALA A 136 14.44 17.32 -4.08
N PHE A 137 14.20 16.07 -3.64
CA PHE A 137 15.12 15.37 -2.77
C PHE A 137 16.43 14.97 -3.44
N ILE A 138 16.40 14.59 -4.73
CA ILE A 138 17.64 14.33 -5.47
C ILE A 138 18.51 15.58 -5.46
N ARG A 139 17.94 16.75 -5.82
CA ARG A 139 18.65 18.05 -5.76
C ARG A 139 19.19 18.38 -4.38
N ALA A 140 18.41 18.10 -3.33
CA ALA A 140 18.83 18.35 -1.96
C ALA A 140 20.01 17.47 -1.52
N PHE A 141 20.03 16.19 -1.91
CA PHE A 141 21.05 15.24 -1.47
C PHE A 141 22.30 15.22 -2.36
N SER A 142 22.16 15.31 -3.69
CA SER A 142 23.31 15.32 -4.59
C SER A 142 24.01 16.68 -4.67
N GLY A 143 23.36 17.72 -4.13
CA GLY A 143 23.69 19.10 -4.41
C GLY A 143 23.44 19.47 -5.88
N THR A 144 23.76 20.71 -6.22
CA THR A 144 23.73 21.20 -7.60
C THR A 144 25.08 21.80 -7.97
N THR A 145 25.51 21.62 -9.22
CA THR A 145 26.62 22.34 -9.84
C THR A 145 25.96 23.35 -10.79
N ASP A 146 26.16 24.65 -10.56
CA ASP A 146 25.54 25.74 -11.34
C ASP A 146 24.00 25.69 -11.41
N GLY A 147 23.34 25.16 -10.38
CA GLY A 147 21.89 24.99 -10.32
C GLY A 147 21.36 23.69 -10.95
N PHE A 148 22.25 22.84 -11.48
CA PHE A 148 21.91 21.55 -12.11
C PHE A 148 22.44 20.34 -11.34
N LEU A 149 21.79 19.21 -11.50
CA LEU A 149 22.21 17.89 -11.05
C LEU A 149 23.38 17.43 -11.91
N ASP A 150 24.39 16.89 -11.26
CA ASP A 150 25.59 16.38 -11.90
C ASP A 150 25.70 14.87 -11.63
N PRO A 151 25.34 14.02 -12.62
CA PRO A 151 25.40 12.56 -12.49
C PRO A 151 26.82 12.01 -12.36
N THR A 152 27.85 12.80 -12.71
CA THR A 152 29.25 12.35 -12.70
C THR A 152 29.84 12.34 -11.29
N LYS A 153 29.18 12.99 -10.32
CA LYS A 153 29.59 12.95 -8.91
C LYS A 153 29.46 11.52 -8.38
N SER A 154 30.53 11.03 -7.73
CA SER A 154 30.58 9.68 -7.13
C SER A 154 29.40 9.40 -6.19
N ASN A 155 28.88 10.43 -5.52
CA ASN A 155 27.81 10.30 -4.52
C ASN A 155 26.40 10.44 -5.11
N TYR A 156 26.26 10.63 -6.42
CA TYR A 156 24.97 10.85 -7.08
C TYR A 156 24.03 9.65 -6.90
N GLY A 157 24.51 8.43 -7.14
CA GLY A 157 23.73 7.20 -6.94
C GLY A 157 23.22 7.02 -5.51
N VAL A 158 24.08 7.28 -4.52
CA VAL A 158 23.73 7.24 -3.09
C VAL A 158 22.68 8.30 -2.76
N SER A 159 22.81 9.50 -3.32
CA SER A 159 21.85 10.60 -3.13
C SER A 159 20.46 10.25 -3.68
N VAL A 160 20.41 9.60 -4.85
CA VAL A 160 19.17 9.10 -5.46
C VAL A 160 18.53 8.03 -4.58
N ILE A 161 19.30 7.13 -3.99
CA ILE A 161 18.79 6.15 -3.02
C ILE A 161 18.12 6.84 -1.83
N PHE A 162 18.78 7.83 -1.22
CA PHE A 162 18.23 8.58 -0.09
C PHE A 162 16.97 9.36 -0.49
N ALA A 163 16.93 9.91 -1.70
CA ALA A 163 15.74 10.57 -2.23
C ALA A 163 14.56 9.60 -2.39
N ILE A 164 14.82 8.39 -2.91
CA ILE A 164 13.81 7.32 -3.01
C ILE A 164 13.34 6.92 -1.61
N LEU A 165 14.24 6.73 -0.64
CA LEU A 165 13.90 6.38 0.74
C LEU A 165 13.00 7.44 1.38
N LEU A 166 13.38 8.72 1.31
CA LEU A 166 12.62 9.80 1.95
C LEU A 166 11.25 10.01 1.29
N THR A 167 11.20 9.92 -0.05
CA THR A 167 9.94 9.90 -0.82
C THR A 167 9.04 8.74 -0.37
N SER A 168 9.63 7.55 -0.19
CA SER A 168 8.91 6.35 0.28
C SER A 168 8.34 6.53 1.68
N ILE A 169 9.09 7.18 2.60
CA ILE A 169 8.62 7.49 3.95
C ILE A 169 7.40 8.40 3.89
N ILE A 170 7.44 9.48 3.11
CA ILE A 170 6.32 10.43 2.99
C ILE A 170 5.08 9.72 2.43
N VAL A 171 5.24 8.95 1.34
CA VAL A 171 4.17 8.15 0.75
C VAL A 171 3.58 7.18 1.79
N ARG A 172 4.42 6.48 2.55
CA ARG A 172 3.97 5.55 3.58
C ARG A 172 3.26 6.26 4.73
N LEU A 173 3.67 7.46 5.13
CA LEU A 173 2.98 8.25 6.16
C LEU A 173 1.59 8.73 5.68
N ILE A 174 1.46 9.12 4.41
CA ILE A 174 0.18 9.47 3.80
C ILE A 174 -0.74 8.25 3.80
N VAL A 175 -0.28 7.13 3.23
CA VAL A 175 -1.02 5.85 3.21
C VAL A 175 -1.38 5.42 4.63
N LEU A 176 -0.46 5.58 5.57
CA LEU A 176 -0.69 5.22 6.96
C LEU A 176 -1.86 6.00 7.53
N SER A 177 -1.86 7.32 7.35
CA SER A 177 -2.93 8.21 7.85
C SER A 177 -4.32 7.76 7.38
N PHE A 178 -4.42 7.27 6.14
CA PHE A 178 -5.66 6.72 5.59
C PHE A 178 -5.97 5.29 6.08
N THR A 179 -4.95 4.45 6.28
CA THR A 179 -5.13 3.03 6.70
C THR A 179 -5.28 2.85 8.21
N LEU A 180 -5.02 3.85 9.05
CA LEU A 180 -5.20 3.76 10.51
C LEU A 180 -6.59 3.23 10.90
N LYS A 181 -7.64 3.79 10.29
CA LYS A 181 -9.04 3.40 10.59
C LYS A 181 -9.34 1.98 10.15
N THR A 182 -8.80 1.56 9.01
CA THR A 182 -9.03 0.23 8.48
C THR A 182 -8.28 -0.83 9.29
N GLN A 183 -7.05 -0.53 9.72
CA GLN A 183 -6.29 -1.37 10.65
C GLN A 183 -7.02 -1.54 11.99
N MET A 184 -7.59 -0.47 12.55
CA MET A 184 -8.41 -0.54 13.76
C MET A 184 -9.66 -1.43 13.56
N ASN A 185 -10.30 -1.37 12.39
CA ASN A 185 -11.44 -2.24 12.07
C ASN A 185 -11.02 -3.70 11.94
N GLN A 186 -9.88 -3.99 11.30
CA GLN A 186 -9.33 -5.34 11.21
C GLN A 186 -9.04 -5.93 12.59
N GLU A 187 -8.52 -5.12 13.52
CA GLU A 187 -8.33 -5.53 14.91
C GLU A 187 -9.65 -5.89 15.60
N LYS A 188 -10.67 -5.04 15.47
CA LYS A 188 -11.99 -5.34 16.04
C LYS A 188 -12.51 -6.65 15.47
N MET A 189 -12.31 -6.89 14.18
CA MET A 189 -12.66 -8.15 13.53
C MET A 189 -11.92 -9.35 14.17
N THR A 190 -10.61 -9.21 14.43
CA THR A 190 -9.83 -10.24 15.14
C THR A 190 -10.37 -10.50 16.54
N SER A 191 -10.79 -9.47 17.28
CA SER A 191 -11.35 -9.63 18.64
C SER A 191 -12.69 -10.38 18.66
N LEU A 192 -13.45 -10.35 17.56
CA LEU A 192 -14.73 -11.05 17.43
C LEU A 192 -14.59 -12.49 16.93
N GLN A 193 -13.38 -12.99 16.70
CA GLN A 193 -13.15 -14.35 16.18
C GLN A 193 -13.83 -15.43 17.03
N GLY A 194 -13.93 -15.24 18.34
CA GLY A 194 -14.68 -16.16 19.23
C GLY A 194 -16.18 -16.18 18.94
N LYS A 195 -16.83 -15.01 18.89
CA LYS A 195 -18.26 -14.89 18.56
C LYS A 195 -18.58 -15.39 17.15
N GLN A 196 -17.67 -15.15 16.20
CA GLN A 196 -17.77 -15.72 14.86
C GLN A 196 -17.74 -17.25 14.90
N ALA A 197 -16.87 -17.85 15.71
CA ALA A 197 -16.78 -19.30 15.87
C ALA A 197 -18.05 -19.89 16.51
N GLU A 198 -18.65 -19.22 17.49
CA GLU A 198 -19.93 -19.63 18.10
C GLU A 198 -21.07 -19.65 17.07
N ILE A 199 -21.23 -18.57 16.28
CA ILE A 199 -22.23 -18.52 15.20
C ILE A 199 -21.95 -19.65 14.20
N GLN A 200 -20.68 -19.89 13.85
CA GLN A 200 -20.33 -20.97 12.91
C GLN A 200 -20.63 -22.36 13.46
N GLN A 201 -20.42 -22.60 14.76
CA GLN A 201 -20.74 -23.87 15.41
C GLN A 201 -22.25 -24.14 15.40
N LYS A 202 -23.09 -23.10 15.56
CA LYS A 202 -24.56 -23.20 15.52
C LYS A 202 -25.09 -23.79 14.20
N TYR A 203 -24.40 -23.57 13.09
CA TYR A 203 -24.79 -24.05 11.75
C TYR A 203 -23.88 -25.18 11.23
N LYS A 204 -23.04 -25.77 12.09
CA LYS A 204 -22.11 -26.83 11.69
C LYS A 204 -22.90 -28.10 11.34
N GLY A 205 -22.65 -28.65 10.16
CA GLY A 205 -23.32 -29.88 9.67
C GLY A 205 -24.53 -29.64 8.75
N SER A 206 -25.05 -28.41 8.67
CA SER A 206 -26.11 -28.07 7.72
C SER A 206 -25.53 -27.78 6.33
N ASN A 207 -25.82 -28.64 5.36
CA ASN A 207 -25.47 -28.41 3.94
C ASN A 207 -26.51 -27.57 3.18
N ASP A 208 -27.65 -27.27 3.81
CA ASP A 208 -28.74 -26.53 3.20
C ASP A 208 -28.32 -25.11 2.78
N PRO A 209 -28.67 -24.68 1.55
CA PRO A 209 -28.44 -23.31 1.08
C PRO A 209 -29.04 -22.24 2.02
N GLN A 210 -30.22 -22.51 2.58
CA GLN A 210 -30.88 -21.60 3.52
C GLN A 210 -30.13 -21.47 4.84
N ALA A 211 -29.55 -22.55 5.36
CA ALA A 211 -28.76 -22.52 6.59
C ALA A 211 -27.48 -21.69 6.41
N LYS A 212 -26.80 -21.83 5.27
CA LYS A 212 -25.64 -21.01 4.91
C LYS A 212 -26.01 -19.53 4.76
N GLN A 213 -27.17 -19.22 4.18
CA GLN A 213 -27.65 -17.86 4.06
C GLN A 213 -27.95 -17.25 5.44
N LYS A 214 -28.64 -17.98 6.33
CA LYS A 214 -28.90 -17.55 7.72
C LYS A 214 -27.61 -17.33 8.50
N GLN A 215 -26.63 -18.21 8.35
CA GLN A 215 -25.30 -18.05 8.94
C GLN A 215 -24.61 -16.75 8.49
N GLN A 216 -24.66 -16.43 7.19
CA GLN A 216 -24.09 -15.18 6.66
C GLN A 216 -24.85 -13.94 7.19
N MET A 217 -26.17 -14.01 7.30
CA MET A 217 -26.99 -12.93 7.88
C MET A 217 -26.65 -12.68 9.36
N GLU A 218 -26.52 -13.74 10.17
CA GLU A 218 -26.14 -13.60 11.59
C GLU A 218 -24.72 -13.01 11.74
N LEU A 219 -23.76 -13.41 10.90
CA LEU A 219 -22.43 -12.82 10.88
C LEU A 219 -22.45 -11.34 10.50
N MET A 220 -23.25 -10.95 9.50
CA MET A 220 -23.42 -9.55 9.11
C MET A 220 -24.13 -8.72 10.19
N ALA A 221 -25.12 -9.31 10.89
CA ALA A 221 -25.78 -8.68 12.02
C ALA A 221 -24.80 -8.46 13.19
N LEU A 222 -23.91 -9.42 13.47
CA LEU A 222 -22.82 -9.26 14.43
C LEU A 222 -21.89 -8.10 14.06
N TYR A 223 -21.47 -8.01 12.79
CA TYR A 223 -20.62 -6.90 12.33
C TYR A 223 -21.31 -5.55 12.45
N LYS A 224 -22.59 -5.47 12.07
CA LYS A 224 -23.40 -4.25 12.20
C LYS A 224 -23.54 -3.81 13.65
N LYS A 225 -23.77 -4.75 14.57
CA LYS A 225 -23.89 -4.49 16.02
C LYS A 225 -22.59 -3.94 16.61
N GLU A 226 -21.45 -4.48 16.20
CA GLU A 226 -20.13 -4.08 16.71
C GLU A 226 -19.54 -2.89 15.91
N GLY A 227 -20.29 -2.35 14.95
CA GLY A 227 -19.90 -1.19 14.14
C GLY A 227 -18.71 -1.47 13.21
N ILE A 228 -18.57 -2.70 12.74
CA ILE A 228 -17.48 -3.14 11.86
C ILE A 228 -17.97 -3.17 10.41
N SER A 229 -17.19 -2.58 9.51
CA SER A 229 -17.44 -2.64 8.07
C SER A 229 -16.52 -3.68 7.41
N PRO A 230 -17.05 -4.78 6.84
CA PRO A 230 -16.25 -5.76 6.10
C PRO A 230 -15.52 -5.16 4.89
N ILE A 231 -16.12 -4.12 4.28
CA ILE A 231 -15.56 -3.43 3.10
C ILE A 231 -14.26 -2.69 3.45
N SER A 232 -14.07 -2.31 4.72
CA SER A 232 -12.86 -1.58 5.14
C SER A 232 -11.57 -2.38 4.95
N SER A 233 -11.64 -3.71 4.99
CA SER A 233 -10.50 -4.58 4.71
C SER A 233 -10.09 -4.51 3.23
N ILE A 234 -11.06 -4.55 2.31
CA ILE A 234 -10.81 -4.47 0.86
C ILE A 234 -10.28 -3.07 0.49
N ALA A 235 -10.87 -2.02 1.08
CA ALA A 235 -10.45 -0.64 0.86
C ALA A 235 -8.96 -0.39 1.18
N THR A 236 -8.38 -1.15 2.11
CA THR A 236 -6.96 -0.98 2.52
C THR A 236 -6.01 -1.43 1.42
N SER A 237 -6.31 -2.57 0.79
CA SER A 237 -5.49 -3.11 -0.30
C SER A 237 -5.53 -2.19 -1.53
N PHE A 238 -6.71 -1.68 -1.87
CA PHE A 238 -6.87 -0.77 -3.00
C PHE A 238 -6.19 0.57 -2.81
N LEU A 239 -6.18 1.10 -1.58
CA LEU A 239 -5.53 2.36 -1.26
C LEU A 239 -4.00 2.35 -1.46
N SER A 240 -3.37 1.16 -1.45
CA SER A 240 -1.92 1.04 -1.64
C SER A 240 -1.51 0.99 -3.12
N MET A 241 -2.41 0.56 -4.01
CA MET A 241 -2.18 0.50 -5.45
C MET A 241 -1.83 1.85 -6.12
N PRO A 242 -2.51 2.99 -5.86
CA PRO A 242 -2.18 4.27 -6.50
C PRO A 242 -0.71 4.66 -6.31
N PHE A 243 -0.22 4.54 -5.08
CA PHE A 243 1.14 4.91 -4.73
C PHE A 243 2.17 3.97 -5.34
N LEU A 244 1.83 2.68 -5.44
CA LEU A 244 2.67 1.72 -6.14
C LEU A 244 2.86 2.10 -7.61
N PHE A 245 1.75 2.29 -8.33
CA PHE A 245 1.82 2.63 -9.74
C PHE A 245 2.42 4.01 -9.97
N ALA A 246 2.14 4.98 -9.10
CA ALA A 246 2.69 6.32 -9.24
C ALA A 246 4.20 6.29 -9.12
N MET A 247 4.73 5.60 -8.10
CA MET A 247 6.17 5.47 -7.95
C MET A 247 6.79 4.70 -9.11
N PHE A 248 6.14 3.64 -9.59
CA PHE A 248 6.58 2.93 -10.79
C PHE A 248 6.65 3.85 -12.02
N THR A 249 5.63 4.69 -12.25
CA THR A 249 5.62 5.67 -13.36
C THR A 249 6.74 6.68 -13.19
N VAL A 250 6.89 7.24 -11.98
CA VAL A 250 7.94 8.23 -11.66
C VAL A 250 9.32 7.64 -11.92
N VAL A 251 9.62 6.44 -11.42
CA VAL A 251 10.93 5.81 -11.60
C VAL A 251 11.26 5.61 -13.09
N ARG A 252 10.28 5.20 -13.91
CA ARG A 252 10.47 5.04 -15.36
C ARG A 252 10.62 6.37 -16.11
N ALA A 253 9.88 7.40 -15.68
CA ALA A 253 9.87 8.71 -16.31
C ALA A 253 11.05 9.60 -15.89
N THR A 254 11.66 9.35 -14.73
CA THR A 254 12.66 10.23 -14.16
C THR A 254 14.02 9.99 -14.79
N HIS A 255 14.46 10.89 -15.68
CA HIS A 255 15.77 10.83 -16.32
C HIS A 255 16.92 10.79 -15.31
N ALA A 256 16.80 11.54 -14.21
CA ALA A 256 17.76 11.55 -13.11
C ALA A 256 18.01 10.16 -12.48
N LEU A 257 17.02 9.25 -12.53
CA LEU A 257 17.22 7.87 -12.10
C LEU A 257 17.88 7.02 -13.19
N LYS A 258 17.75 7.38 -14.47
CA LYS A 258 18.31 6.61 -15.59
C LYS A 258 19.83 6.65 -15.65
N THR A 259 20.40 7.77 -15.26
CA THR A 259 21.86 7.98 -15.22
C THR A 259 22.46 7.58 -13.88
N ALA A 260 21.64 7.22 -12.88
CA ALA A 260 22.11 6.84 -11.57
C ALA A 260 22.56 5.37 -11.55
N THR A 261 23.79 5.14 -11.10
CA THR A 261 24.35 3.82 -10.81
C THR A 261 24.62 3.69 -9.32
N VAL A 262 24.38 2.50 -8.77
CA VAL A 262 24.65 2.17 -7.37
C VAL A 262 25.57 0.97 -7.35
N GLY A 263 26.86 1.21 -7.10
CA GLY A 263 27.88 0.20 -7.38
C GLY A 263 27.82 -0.18 -8.86
N GLU A 264 27.65 -1.46 -9.15
CA GLU A 264 27.53 -2.01 -10.51
C GLU A 264 26.07 -2.10 -11.01
N VAL A 265 25.09 -1.68 -10.22
CA VAL A 265 23.67 -1.77 -10.58
C VAL A 265 23.16 -0.46 -11.16
N THR A 266 22.72 -0.48 -12.42
CA THR A 266 22.02 0.63 -13.06
C THR A 266 20.53 0.59 -12.72
N LEU A 267 19.93 1.72 -12.35
CA LEU A 267 18.54 1.75 -11.88
C LEU A 267 17.48 1.58 -13.00
N THR A 268 17.88 1.63 -14.26
CA THR A 268 16.99 1.44 -15.43
C THR A 268 16.95 0.03 -15.97
N GLU A 269 17.99 -0.75 -15.71
CA GLU A 269 18.14 -2.07 -16.28
C GLU A 269 17.16 -3.06 -15.64
N GLN A 270 16.69 -4.01 -16.43
CA GLN A 270 15.78 -5.05 -15.98
C GLN A 270 16.61 -6.21 -15.42
N PRO A 271 16.36 -6.66 -14.17
CA PRO A 271 17.14 -7.73 -13.56
C PRO A 271 17.23 -8.99 -14.42
N TRP A 272 16.13 -9.41 -15.08
CA TRP A 272 16.11 -10.63 -15.88
C TRP A 272 16.99 -10.57 -17.13
N THR A 273 17.05 -9.43 -17.81
CA THR A 273 17.89 -9.28 -19.01
C THR A 273 19.36 -9.30 -18.60
N GLN A 274 19.69 -8.59 -17.53
CA GLN A 274 21.05 -8.52 -17.00
C GLN A 274 21.56 -9.86 -16.47
N ILE A 275 20.71 -10.64 -15.79
CA ILE A 275 21.07 -12.00 -15.35
C ILE A 275 21.37 -12.91 -16.54
N LYS A 276 20.60 -12.81 -17.65
CA LYS A 276 20.85 -13.59 -18.87
C LYS A 276 22.15 -13.18 -19.58
N GLU A 277 22.52 -11.91 -19.48
CA GLU A 277 23.76 -11.35 -20.01
C GLU A 277 24.99 -11.69 -19.14
N GLY A 278 24.79 -12.36 -17.99
CA GLY A 278 25.86 -12.80 -17.09
C GLY A 278 26.13 -11.87 -15.91
N ASN A 279 25.33 -10.81 -15.73
CA ASN A 279 25.48 -9.84 -14.65
C ASN A 279 24.79 -10.34 -13.37
N TRP A 280 25.49 -11.18 -12.61
CA TRP A 280 24.99 -11.83 -11.40
C TRP A 280 24.69 -10.86 -10.24
N ILE A 281 25.16 -9.62 -10.29
CA ILE A 281 24.84 -8.59 -9.29
C ILE A 281 23.32 -8.34 -9.19
N TYR A 282 22.59 -8.48 -10.31
CA TYR A 282 21.12 -8.38 -10.34
C TYR A 282 20.43 -9.58 -9.68
N LEU A 283 21.08 -10.75 -9.62
CA LEU A 283 20.60 -11.89 -8.83
C LEU A 283 20.71 -11.58 -7.33
N ALA A 284 21.81 -10.94 -6.90
CA ALA A 284 21.97 -10.51 -5.51
C ALA A 284 20.89 -9.47 -5.12
N LEU A 285 20.56 -8.54 -6.02
CA LEU A 285 19.46 -7.59 -5.83
C LEU A 285 18.12 -8.34 -5.58
N ILE A 286 17.78 -9.32 -6.43
CA ILE A 286 16.57 -10.15 -6.25
C ILE A 286 16.62 -10.94 -4.94
N ALA A 287 17.78 -11.49 -4.59
CA ALA A 287 17.98 -12.31 -3.40
C ALA A 287 17.81 -11.52 -2.09
N VAL A 288 18.14 -10.22 -2.06
CA VAL A 288 17.84 -9.34 -0.92
C VAL A 288 16.36 -8.95 -0.90
N TYR A 289 15.86 -8.62 -2.09
CA TYR A 289 14.55 -8.04 -2.26
C TYR A 289 13.39 -9.01 -1.95
N LEU A 290 13.42 -10.22 -2.52
CA LEU A 290 12.30 -11.16 -2.38
C LEU A 290 12.05 -11.57 -0.93
N PRO A 291 13.06 -11.94 -0.12
CA PRO A 291 12.86 -12.22 1.30
C PRO A 291 12.25 -11.05 2.06
N MET A 292 12.69 -9.82 1.78
CA MET A 292 12.14 -8.61 2.42
C MET A 292 10.66 -8.41 2.08
N GLN A 293 10.26 -8.63 0.82
CA GLN A 293 8.85 -8.57 0.43
C GLN A 293 8.03 -9.67 1.11
N VAL A 294 8.51 -10.91 1.06
CA VAL A 294 7.82 -12.06 1.66
C VAL A 294 7.62 -11.81 3.16
N LEU A 295 8.67 -11.38 3.85
CA LEU A 295 8.62 -11.02 5.27
C LEU A 295 7.61 -9.91 5.53
N SER A 296 7.62 -8.83 4.74
CA SER A 296 6.67 -7.71 4.83
C SER A 296 5.21 -8.16 4.71
N MET A 297 4.94 -9.10 3.80
CA MET A 297 3.61 -9.62 3.55
C MET A 297 3.12 -10.57 4.66
N PHE A 298 4.02 -11.40 5.21
CA PHE A 298 3.68 -12.35 6.28
C PHE A 298 3.75 -11.75 7.68
N MET A 299 4.39 -10.59 7.86
CA MET A 299 4.58 -9.95 9.17
C MET A 299 3.27 -9.82 9.98
N PRO A 300 2.13 -9.37 9.43
CA PRO A 300 0.88 -9.31 10.19
C PRO A 300 0.39 -10.69 10.65
N MET A 301 0.58 -11.73 9.83
CA MET A 301 0.18 -13.10 10.17
C MET A 301 1.09 -13.69 11.27
N ILE A 302 2.40 -13.51 11.14
CA ILE A 302 3.41 -13.97 12.13
C ILE A 302 3.11 -13.36 13.50
N LEU A 303 2.94 -12.04 13.55
CA LEU A 303 2.63 -11.33 14.80
C LEU A 303 1.29 -11.71 15.42
N ASN A 304 0.30 -12.07 14.60
CA ASN A 304 -0.99 -12.55 15.08
C ASN A 304 -0.93 -14.01 15.54
N ALA A 305 -0.04 -14.83 14.98
CA ALA A 305 0.19 -16.21 15.41
C ALA A 305 0.79 -16.24 16.83
N PHE A 306 1.77 -15.37 17.12
CA PHE A 306 2.37 -15.24 18.45
C PHE A 306 1.40 -14.82 19.56
N LYS A 307 0.22 -14.26 19.24
CA LYS A 307 -0.79 -13.85 20.23
C LYS A 307 -1.71 -14.97 20.71
N LYS A 308 -1.75 -16.12 20.05
CA LYS A 308 -2.79 -17.11 20.30
C LYS A 308 -2.57 -17.85 21.63
N LYS A 309 -3.42 -17.54 22.62
CA LYS A 309 -3.91 -18.57 23.56
C LYS A 309 -4.72 -19.60 22.75
N LYS A 310 -4.63 -20.89 23.11
CA LYS A 310 -5.37 -22.02 22.52
C LYS A 310 -6.89 -21.74 22.49
N HIS A 311 -7.37 -21.02 21.50
CA HIS A 311 -8.76 -21.04 21.09
C HIS A 311 -8.88 -22.06 19.96
N LEU A 312 -9.81 -23.00 20.11
CA LEU A 312 -10.20 -23.95 19.07
C LEU A 312 -10.60 -23.16 17.81
N GLU A 313 -9.74 -23.16 16.79
CA GLU A 313 -10.06 -22.56 15.51
C GLU A 313 -11.17 -23.35 14.84
N SER A 314 -12.21 -22.67 14.35
CA SER A 314 -13.25 -23.36 13.58
C SER A 314 -12.67 -23.91 12.27
N GLU A 315 -13.27 -24.98 11.75
CA GLU A 315 -12.86 -25.59 10.47
C GLU A 315 -12.91 -24.57 9.31
N GLN A 316 -13.90 -23.67 9.34
CA GLN A 316 -14.07 -22.63 8.34
C GLN A 316 -13.07 -21.48 8.50
N GLN A 317 -12.65 -21.14 9.73
CA GLN A 317 -11.52 -20.24 9.96
C GLN A 317 -10.22 -20.81 9.41
N ARG A 318 -9.98 -22.12 9.58
CA ARG A 318 -8.83 -22.80 8.97
C ARG A 318 -8.90 -22.76 7.45
N LYS A 319 -10.09 -22.98 6.85
CA LYS A 319 -10.31 -22.83 5.39
C LYS A 319 -10.05 -21.39 4.92
N ALA A 320 -10.53 -20.38 5.63
CA ALA A 320 -10.31 -18.96 5.29
C ALA A 320 -8.82 -18.56 5.39
N LYS A 321 -8.11 -19.03 6.42
CA LYS A 321 -6.67 -18.87 6.55
C LYS A 321 -5.90 -19.53 5.41
N LYS A 322 -6.25 -20.78 5.07
CA LYS A 322 -5.65 -21.49 3.92
C LYS A 322 -5.89 -20.71 2.62
N LYS A 323 -7.11 -20.22 2.37
CA LYS A 323 -7.39 -19.37 1.20
C LYS A 323 -6.53 -18.11 1.19
N THR A 324 -6.39 -17.44 2.33
CA THR A 324 -5.53 -16.26 2.47
C THR A 324 -4.08 -16.58 2.14
N LEU A 325 -3.56 -17.71 2.64
CA LEU A 325 -2.21 -18.20 2.31
C LEU A 325 -2.03 -18.49 0.82
N ILE A 326 -3.00 -19.17 0.19
CA ILE A 326 -2.95 -19.48 -1.25
C ILE A 326 -2.91 -18.19 -2.08
N PHE A 327 -3.81 -17.24 -1.81
CA PHE A 327 -3.79 -15.94 -2.50
C PHE A 327 -2.46 -15.20 -2.30
N GLN A 328 -1.88 -15.29 -1.11
CA GLN A 328 -0.59 -14.69 -0.79
C GLN A 328 0.57 -15.35 -1.56
N LEU A 329 0.57 -16.68 -1.69
CA LEU A 329 1.57 -17.40 -2.49
C LEU A 329 1.43 -17.12 -4.00
N ILE A 330 0.19 -17.06 -4.53
CA ILE A 330 -0.06 -16.64 -5.92
C ILE A 330 0.49 -15.24 -6.15
N PHE A 331 0.21 -14.31 -5.23
CA PHE A 331 0.71 -12.94 -5.34
C PHE A 331 2.24 -12.89 -5.32
N ILE A 332 2.91 -13.69 -4.49
CA ILE A 332 4.37 -13.81 -4.49
C ILE A 332 4.88 -14.30 -5.86
N GLY A 333 4.25 -15.32 -6.46
CA GLY A 333 4.63 -15.82 -7.78
C GLY A 333 4.49 -14.76 -8.88
N VAL A 334 3.35 -14.07 -8.94
CA VAL A 334 3.12 -12.94 -9.88
C VAL A 334 4.15 -11.83 -9.65
N PHE A 335 4.45 -11.55 -8.38
CA PHE A 335 5.36 -10.48 -8.01
C PHE A 335 6.81 -10.78 -8.39
N ILE A 336 7.28 -12.03 -8.25
CA ILE A 336 8.59 -12.46 -8.75
C ILE A 336 8.70 -12.18 -10.25
N PHE A 337 7.68 -12.54 -11.03
CA PHE A 337 7.65 -12.27 -12.47
C PHE A 337 7.72 -10.77 -12.80
N ILE A 338 6.91 -9.95 -12.11
CA ILE A 338 6.91 -8.50 -12.32
C ILE A 338 8.28 -7.90 -12.00
N VAL A 339 8.90 -8.29 -10.89
CA VAL A 339 10.15 -7.67 -10.43
C VAL A 339 11.31 -8.00 -11.35
N SER A 340 11.37 -9.24 -11.80
CA SER A 340 12.41 -9.66 -12.73
C SER A 340 12.31 -8.92 -14.07
N THR A 341 11.13 -8.44 -14.46
CA THR A 341 10.89 -7.78 -15.76
C THR A 341 10.83 -6.25 -15.70
N VAL A 342 10.90 -5.67 -14.50
CA VAL A 342 10.77 -4.21 -14.27
C VAL A 342 12.14 -3.60 -13.97
N ALA A 343 12.30 -2.30 -14.25
CA ALA A 343 13.52 -1.55 -13.96
C ALA A 343 13.95 -1.66 -12.48
N SER A 344 15.25 -1.84 -12.26
CA SER A 344 15.85 -2.11 -10.95
C SER A 344 15.64 -0.99 -9.91
N GLY A 345 15.45 0.26 -10.34
CA GLY A 345 15.09 1.38 -9.46
C GLY A 345 13.74 1.18 -8.76
N VAL A 346 12.80 0.48 -9.39
CA VAL A 346 11.51 0.13 -8.76
C VAL A 346 11.72 -0.94 -7.68
N ALA A 347 12.65 -1.87 -7.89
CA ALA A 347 13.02 -2.87 -6.89
C ALA A 347 13.60 -2.21 -5.62
N ILE A 348 14.47 -1.20 -5.77
CA ILE A 348 15.00 -0.43 -4.64
C ILE A 348 13.88 0.27 -3.86
N TYR A 349 12.95 0.92 -4.56
CA TYR A 349 11.76 1.50 -3.93
C TYR A 349 11.01 0.45 -3.10
N TRP A 350 10.76 -0.74 -3.67
CA TRP A 350 10.06 -1.78 -2.93
C TRP A 350 10.83 -2.32 -1.73
N ILE A 351 12.17 -2.41 -1.78
CA ILE A 351 12.99 -2.77 -0.61
C ILE A 351 12.70 -1.80 0.54
N PHE A 352 12.78 -0.49 0.30
CA PHE A 352 12.48 0.51 1.32
C PHE A 352 11.02 0.47 1.75
N SER A 353 10.10 0.37 0.80
CA SER A 353 8.67 0.30 1.06
C SER A 353 8.31 -0.90 1.94
N SER A 354 8.91 -2.07 1.70
CA SER A 354 8.72 -3.28 2.50
C SER A 354 9.38 -3.19 3.86
N THR A 355 10.58 -2.60 3.95
CA THR A 355 11.23 -2.32 5.22
C THR A 355 10.36 -1.42 6.10
N LEU A 356 9.85 -0.32 5.54
CA LEU A 356 8.95 0.60 6.22
C LEU A 356 7.64 -0.08 6.63
N GLN A 357 7.10 -0.97 5.79
CA GLN A 357 5.90 -1.74 6.13
C GLN A 357 6.14 -2.71 7.29
N ILE A 358 7.29 -3.40 7.33
CA ILE A 358 7.68 -4.25 8.45
C ILE A 358 7.79 -3.42 9.72
N ALA A 359 8.57 -2.34 9.68
CA ALA A 359 8.76 -1.43 10.81
C ALA A 359 7.44 -0.86 11.31
N GLN A 360 6.57 -0.42 10.39
CA GLN A 360 5.22 0.05 10.68
C GLN A 360 4.40 -1.03 11.39
N THR A 361 4.39 -2.26 10.87
CA THR A 361 3.59 -3.36 11.44
C THR A 361 4.07 -3.73 12.85
N ILE A 362 5.38 -3.77 13.07
CA ILE A 362 5.99 -4.00 14.39
C ILE A 362 5.64 -2.85 15.34
N LEU A 363 5.78 -1.60 14.89
CA LEU A 363 5.46 -0.41 15.69
C LEU A 363 3.97 -0.40 16.11
N PHE A 364 3.05 -0.68 15.18
CA PHE A 364 1.62 -0.81 15.50
C PHE A 364 1.36 -1.89 16.54
N HIS A 365 2.03 -3.03 16.41
CA HIS A 365 1.91 -4.10 17.38
C HIS A 365 2.37 -3.68 18.77
N TYR A 366 3.54 -3.06 18.88
CA TYR A 366 4.12 -2.63 20.14
C TYR A 366 3.30 -1.52 20.81
N LEU A 367 2.91 -0.48 20.06
CA LEU A 367 2.07 0.61 20.56
C LEU A 367 0.72 0.09 21.08
N LYS A 368 0.14 -0.90 20.40
CA LYS A 368 -1.10 -1.55 20.80
C LYS A 368 -0.93 -2.37 22.07
N GLU A 369 0.12 -3.19 22.16
CA GLU A 369 0.37 -4.01 23.34
C GLU A 369 0.57 -3.14 24.58
N SER A 370 1.32 -2.05 24.44
CA SER A 370 1.50 -1.03 25.48
C SER A 370 0.16 -0.42 25.92
N LYS A 371 -0.69 0.00 24.98
CA LYS A 371 -2.04 0.51 25.29
C LYS A 371 -2.92 -0.52 26.00
N SER A 372 -2.89 -1.78 25.57
CA SER A 372 -3.65 -2.88 26.18
C SER A 372 -3.21 -3.15 27.62
N LYS A 373 -1.89 -3.26 27.86
CA LYS A 373 -1.31 -3.43 29.21
C LYS A 373 -1.67 -2.26 30.14
N ARG A 374 -1.59 -1.02 29.65
CA ARG A 374 -2.02 0.18 30.41
C ARG A 374 -3.51 0.13 30.75
N ALA A 375 -4.37 -0.29 29.81
CA ALA A 375 -5.81 -0.42 30.04
C ALA A 375 -6.16 -1.51 31.06
N LEU A 376 -5.48 -2.67 31.01
CA LEU A 376 -5.63 -3.75 31.98
C LEU A 376 -5.22 -3.30 33.38
N LYS A 377 -4.04 -2.69 33.53
CA LYS A 377 -3.57 -2.14 34.81
C LYS A 377 -4.53 -1.10 35.39
N LYS A 378 -5.14 -0.26 34.55
CA LYS A 378 -6.18 0.69 34.96
C LYS A 378 -7.45 -0.02 35.46
N ARG A 379 -7.91 -1.08 34.78
CA ARG A 379 -9.07 -1.88 35.19
C ARG A 379 -8.82 -2.62 36.51
N GLU A 380 -7.63 -3.19 36.69
CA GLU A 380 -7.24 -3.87 37.94
C GLU A 380 -7.21 -2.91 39.11
N LYS A 381 -6.62 -1.71 38.94
CA LYS A 381 -6.65 -0.65 39.96
C LYS A 381 -8.08 -0.25 40.36
N ILE A 382 -8.97 -0.08 39.38
CA ILE A 382 -10.38 0.24 39.65
C ILE A 382 -11.07 -0.92 40.39
N ARG A 383 -10.80 -2.16 40.01
CA ARG A 383 -11.36 -3.35 40.68
C ARG A 383 -10.87 -3.46 42.12
N ALA A 384 -9.56 -3.30 42.36
CA ALA A 384 -8.96 -3.30 43.69
C ALA A 384 -9.53 -2.18 44.57
N ALA A 385 -9.70 -0.97 44.03
CA ALA A 385 -10.33 0.14 44.76
C ALA A 385 -11.79 -0.15 45.13
N LYS A 386 -12.56 -0.80 44.24
CA LYS A 386 -13.93 -1.25 44.54
C LYS A 386 -13.96 -2.31 45.64
N VAL A 387 -13.07 -3.31 45.58
CA VAL A 387 -12.99 -4.37 46.60
C VAL A 387 -12.66 -3.78 47.97
N LYS A 388 -11.62 -2.93 48.07
CA LYS A 388 -11.27 -2.24 49.32
C LYS A 388 -12.41 -1.38 49.89
N LYS A 389 -13.22 -0.76 49.01
CA LYS A 389 -14.39 0.02 49.44
C LYS A 389 -15.50 -0.88 50.00
N ILE A 390 -15.70 -2.06 49.43
CA ILE A 390 -16.67 -3.06 49.92
C ILE A 390 -16.19 -3.63 51.26
N GLU A 391 -14.92 -4.01 51.40
CA GLU A 391 -14.33 -4.50 52.65
C GLU A 391 -14.49 -3.47 53.77
N LYS A 392 -14.13 -2.20 53.51
CA LYS A 392 -14.28 -1.12 54.50
C LYS A 392 -15.73 -0.85 54.91
N ASN A 393 -16.69 -1.03 54.01
CA ASN A 393 -18.12 -0.89 54.33
C ASN A 393 -18.62 -2.08 55.16
N ASN A 394 -18.15 -3.29 54.88
CA ASN A 394 -18.49 -4.48 55.66
C ASN A 394 -17.92 -4.39 57.09
N GLU A 395 -16.66 -3.95 57.25
CA GLU A 395 -16.06 -3.71 58.58
C GLU A 395 -16.83 -2.67 59.39
N LYS A 396 -17.31 -1.60 58.75
CA LYS A 396 -18.14 -0.58 59.42
C LYS A 396 -19.50 -1.15 59.87
N ASN A 397 -20.13 -1.99 59.06
CA ASN A 397 -21.41 -2.61 59.41
C ASN A 397 -21.27 -3.66 60.51
N VAL A 398 -20.13 -4.36 60.58
CA VAL A 398 -19.83 -5.31 61.68
C VAL A 398 -19.55 -4.58 62.99
N LYS A 399 -18.92 -3.40 62.97
CA LYS A 399 -18.69 -2.58 64.16
C LYS A 399 -19.92 -1.81 64.66
N ALA A 400 -20.98 -1.71 63.84
CA ALA A 400 -22.21 -1.00 64.17
C ALA A 400 -23.33 -1.93 64.69
N LYS A 401 -23.13 -3.25 64.62
CA LYS A 401 -23.90 -4.27 65.32
C LYS A 401 -23.16 -4.68 66.57
#